data_AF-A0A6I9XHM3-F1
#
_entry.id   AF-A0A6I9XHM3-F1
#
_cell.length_a   1.000
_cell.length_b   1.000
_cell.length_c   1.000
_cell.angle_alpha   90.00
_cell.angle_beta   90.00
_cell.angle_gamma   90.00
#
_symmetry.space_group_name_H-M   'P 1'
#
loop_
_entity.id
_entity.type
_entity.pdbx_description
1 polymer ?
#
loop_
_entity_poly.entity_id
_entity_poly.type
_entity_poly.pdbx_seq_one_letter_code
_entity_poly.pdbx_strand_id
1 'polypeptide(L)'
;MASASPLPAVPLLIHRLGERLLRNLSHLLDRAPPGKGWRDLAQLSGSRGGVRLSPLELEECSLDVLAPEGSPSWSLLQLMGERGCTVAELTELLQSLQHTEALQLLNPSLKIMVEPESQVVLSGQMVKLSCWATGYPVLYYQWFKEKKMVPYGNSPELIFSQVTVEDAGYYICRVSSDSSYEFSQWAKLDVCDSQRDSEGGSQLFTW
;
A
#
# COMPACT_ATOMS: atom_id res chain seq x y z
N MET A 1 -10.06 12.32 -39.33
CA MET A 1 -10.00 12.13 -37.86
C MET A 1 -8.63 11.57 -37.53
N ALA A 2 -7.69 12.43 -37.14
CA ALA A 2 -6.35 11.99 -36.75
C ALA A 2 -6.41 11.49 -35.30
N SER A 3 -6.11 10.21 -35.08
CA SER A 3 -5.91 9.67 -33.74
C SER A 3 -4.66 10.32 -33.14
N ALA A 4 -4.83 11.10 -32.08
CA ALA A 4 -3.70 11.57 -31.29
C ALA A 4 -3.02 10.34 -30.67
N SER A 5 -1.80 10.04 -31.11
CA SER A 5 -0.94 9.08 -30.43
C SER A 5 -0.74 9.54 -28.98
N PRO A 6 -0.82 8.65 -27.98
CA PRO A 6 -0.57 9.03 -26.59
C PRO A 6 0.86 9.58 -26.48
N LEU A 7 1.00 10.72 -25.80
CA LEU A 7 2.29 11.32 -25.48
C LEU A 7 3.15 10.27 -24.75
N PRO A 8 4.46 10.17 -25.03
CA PRO A 8 5.33 9.27 -24.28
C PRO A 8 5.30 9.67 -22.80
N ALA A 9 5.05 8.69 -21.92
CA ALA A 9 5.08 8.92 -20.49
C ALA A 9 6.47 9.43 -20.09
N VAL A 10 6.52 10.55 -19.34
CA VAL A 10 7.78 11.10 -18.86
C VAL A 10 8.41 10.06 -17.92
N PRO A 11 9.67 9.64 -18.14
CA PRO A 11 10.31 8.65 -17.28
C PRO A 11 10.41 9.16 -15.85
N LEU A 12 9.98 8.33 -14.89
CA LEU A 12 10.03 8.66 -13.47
C LEU A 12 11.46 8.51 -12.95
N LEU A 13 12.02 9.58 -12.41
CA LEU A 13 13.37 9.59 -11.82
C LEU A 13 13.33 9.07 -10.38
N ILE A 14 14.41 8.41 -9.94
CA ILE A 14 14.50 7.78 -8.60
C ILE A 14 14.32 8.81 -7.48
N HIS A 15 14.93 9.99 -7.59
CA HIS A 15 14.85 11.05 -6.57
C HIS A 15 13.45 11.66 -6.43
N ARG A 16 12.51 11.32 -7.33
CA ARG A 16 11.10 11.72 -7.26
C ARG A 16 10.20 10.65 -6.63
N LEU A 17 10.76 9.51 -6.22
CA LEU A 17 10.06 8.52 -5.40
C LEU A 17 9.71 9.14 -4.04
N GLY A 18 8.60 8.69 -3.45
CA GLY A 18 8.19 9.15 -2.12
C GLY A 18 9.27 8.86 -1.06
N GLU A 19 9.48 9.79 -0.13
CA GLU A 19 10.57 9.71 0.86
C GLU A 19 10.58 8.39 1.62
N ARG A 20 9.40 7.90 2.04
CA ARG A 20 9.25 6.63 2.77
C ARG A 20 9.72 5.42 1.95
N LEU A 21 9.33 5.37 0.67
CA LEU A 21 9.72 4.30 -0.23
C LEU A 21 11.23 4.30 -0.44
N LEU A 22 11.81 5.49 -0.64
CA LEU A 22 13.24 5.63 -0.82
C LEU A 22 14.02 5.25 0.45
N ARG A 23 13.51 5.56 1.65
CA ARG A 23 14.11 5.15 2.93
C ARG A 23 14.08 3.64 3.08
N ASN A 24 12.95 3.01 2.76
CA ASN A 24 12.82 1.56 2.81
C ASN A 24 13.78 0.87 1.82
N LEU A 25 13.87 1.36 0.58
CA LEU A 25 14.82 0.85 -0.42
C LEU A 25 16.27 0.99 0.06
N SER A 26 16.61 2.15 0.63
CA SER A 26 17.97 2.42 1.12
C SER A 26 18.34 1.50 2.27
N HIS A 27 17.40 1.29 3.20
CA HIS A 27 17.57 0.38 4.32
C HIS A 27 17.86 -1.06 3.88
N LEU A 28 17.15 -1.54 2.84
CA LEU A 28 17.38 -2.86 2.27
C LEU A 28 18.77 -2.98 1.66
N LEU A 29 19.18 -1.99 0.86
CA LEU A 29 20.47 -1.99 0.18
C LEU A 29 21.68 -1.83 1.12
N ASP A 30 21.51 -1.12 2.24
CA ASP A 30 22.56 -0.98 3.27
C ASP A 30 22.78 -2.29 4.04
N ARG A 31 21.72 -3.08 4.24
CA ARG A 31 21.74 -4.34 4.99
C ARG A 31 21.84 -5.58 4.09
N ALA A 32 21.94 -5.37 2.78
CA ALA A 32 21.96 -6.46 1.82
C ALA A 32 23.22 -7.34 1.97
N PRO A 33 23.12 -8.64 1.65
CA PRO A 33 24.28 -9.51 1.64
C PRO A 33 25.30 -9.07 0.57
N PRO A 34 26.57 -9.49 0.67
CA PRO A 34 27.60 -9.19 -0.33
C PRO A 34 27.14 -9.58 -1.74
N GLY A 35 27.36 -8.70 -2.72
CA GLY A 35 26.91 -8.90 -4.10
C GLY A 35 25.50 -8.38 -4.39
N LYS A 36 24.79 -7.85 -3.39
CA LYS A 36 23.45 -7.25 -3.53
C LYS A 36 23.34 -5.86 -2.91
N GLY A 37 24.43 -5.30 -2.39
CA GLY A 37 24.42 -4.01 -1.71
C GLY A 37 24.44 -2.81 -2.66
N TRP A 38 24.38 -1.63 -2.09
CA TRP A 38 24.45 -0.38 -2.85
C TRP A 38 25.76 -0.21 -3.63
N ARG A 39 26.88 -0.73 -3.13
CA ARG A 39 28.16 -0.71 -3.88
C ARG A 39 28.08 -1.58 -5.14
N ASP A 40 27.50 -2.76 -5.02
CA ASP A 40 27.29 -3.67 -6.15
C ASP A 40 26.34 -3.03 -7.18
N LEU A 41 25.31 -2.32 -6.70
CA LEU A 41 24.38 -1.56 -7.54
C LEU A 41 25.08 -0.43 -8.30
N ALA A 42 25.91 0.37 -7.62
CA ALA A 42 26.67 1.45 -8.25
C ALA A 42 27.65 0.92 -9.30
N GLN A 43 28.36 -0.18 -9.00
CA GLN A 43 29.29 -0.80 -9.93
C GLN A 43 28.56 -1.37 -11.17
N LEU A 44 27.41 -2.00 -10.96
CA LEU A 44 26.61 -2.54 -12.04
C LEU A 44 26.03 -1.44 -12.93
N SER A 45 25.56 -0.33 -12.33
CA SER A 45 25.08 0.85 -13.04
C SER A 45 26.12 1.38 -14.03
N GLY A 46 27.36 1.55 -13.58
CA GLY A 46 28.45 2.01 -14.45
C GLY A 46 28.83 0.99 -15.55
N SER A 47 28.73 -0.31 -15.26
CA SER A 47 29.08 -1.38 -16.21
C SER A 47 28.09 -1.52 -17.36
N ARG A 48 26.80 -1.20 -17.12
CA ARG A 48 25.72 -1.26 -18.12
C ARG A 48 25.56 0.01 -18.94
N GLY A 49 26.47 0.98 -18.81
CA GLY A 49 26.38 2.27 -19.50
C GLY A 49 25.34 3.22 -18.90
N GLY A 50 24.87 2.93 -17.69
CA GLY A 50 24.02 3.82 -16.90
C GLY A 50 24.84 4.88 -16.15
N VAL A 51 24.36 5.29 -14.98
CA VAL A 51 25.06 6.28 -14.15
C VAL A 51 26.39 5.70 -13.65
N ARG A 52 27.49 6.33 -14.08
CA ARG A 52 28.83 6.01 -13.59
C ARG A 52 29.18 6.93 -12.43
N LEU A 53 29.55 6.33 -11.29
CA LEU A 53 30.03 7.07 -10.12
C LEU A 53 31.55 6.92 -9.98
N SER A 54 32.21 7.99 -9.54
CA SER A 54 33.64 8.00 -9.26
C SER A 54 33.93 7.35 -7.89
N PRO A 55 35.18 6.90 -7.64
CA PRO A 55 35.56 6.38 -6.33
C PRO A 55 35.33 7.39 -5.19
N LEU A 56 35.55 8.68 -5.47
CA LEU A 56 35.34 9.76 -4.51
C LEU A 56 33.85 9.91 -4.14
N GLU A 57 32.96 9.87 -5.12
CA GLU A 57 31.51 9.95 -4.89
C GLU A 57 31.00 8.75 -4.06
N LEU A 58 31.55 7.56 -4.31
CA LEU A 58 31.22 6.37 -3.52
C LEU A 58 31.75 6.47 -2.08
N GLU A 59 32.91 7.10 -1.90
CA GLU A 59 33.46 7.39 -0.58
C GLU A 59 32.57 8.39 0.16
N GLU A 60 32.15 9.48 -0.49
CA GLU A 60 31.21 10.46 0.06
C GLU A 60 29.88 9.81 0.47
N CYS A 61 29.30 8.93 -0.37
CA CYS A 61 28.11 8.15 0.01
C CYS A 61 28.38 7.32 1.27
N SER A 62 29.54 6.68 1.37
CA SER A 62 29.86 5.83 2.53
C SER A 62 29.99 6.62 3.84
N LEU A 63 30.42 7.89 3.77
CA LEU A 63 30.57 8.77 4.93
C LEU A 63 29.22 9.22 5.50
N ASP A 64 28.12 9.04 4.77
CA ASP A 64 26.78 9.40 5.23
C ASP A 64 26.39 8.65 6.52
N VAL A 65 26.97 7.47 6.77
CA VAL A 65 26.83 6.71 8.02
C VAL A 65 27.25 7.49 9.28
N LEU A 66 28.03 8.57 9.13
CA LEU A 66 28.45 9.43 10.23
C LEU A 66 27.34 10.36 10.71
N ALA A 67 26.27 10.53 9.94
CA ALA A 67 25.07 11.23 10.37
C ALA A 67 24.12 10.28 11.12
N PRO A 68 23.41 10.74 12.17
CA PRO A 68 22.52 9.88 12.97
C PRO A 68 21.45 9.11 12.19
N GLU A 69 20.98 9.68 11.07
CA GLU A 69 19.97 9.09 10.19
C GLU A 69 20.49 8.92 8.74
N GLY A 70 21.81 8.99 8.57
CA GLY A 70 22.44 8.91 7.26
C GLY A 70 22.54 7.48 6.76
N SER A 71 22.46 7.33 5.45
CA SER A 71 22.30 6.04 4.80
C SER A 71 23.06 6.07 3.47
N PRO A 72 24.18 5.34 3.33
CA PRO A 72 24.96 5.35 2.10
C PRO A 72 24.15 5.01 0.85
N SER A 73 23.22 4.07 0.96
CA SER A 73 22.29 3.73 -0.12
C SER A 73 21.36 4.89 -0.49
N TRP A 74 20.96 5.71 0.47
CA TRP A 74 20.08 6.86 0.23
C TRP A 74 20.82 7.91 -0.59
N SER A 75 22.01 8.28 -0.13
CA SER A 75 22.89 9.23 -0.83
C SER A 75 23.22 8.74 -2.24
N LEU A 76 23.50 7.44 -2.41
CA LEU A 76 23.68 6.84 -3.74
C LEU A 76 22.44 7.02 -4.62
N LEU A 77 21.26 6.62 -4.14
CA LEU A 77 20.03 6.64 -4.94
C LEU A 77 19.63 8.08 -5.32
N GLN A 78 19.88 9.06 -4.44
CA GLN A 78 19.72 10.48 -4.75
C GLN A 78 20.66 10.91 -5.87
N LEU A 79 21.96 10.66 -5.74
CA LEU A 79 22.95 10.99 -6.78
C LEU A 79 22.64 10.32 -8.12
N MET A 80 22.22 9.05 -8.10
CA MET A 80 21.77 8.34 -9.31
C MET A 80 20.57 9.03 -9.93
N GLY A 81 19.57 9.43 -9.13
CA GLY A 81 18.41 10.17 -9.59
C GLY A 81 18.76 11.54 -10.19
N GLU A 82 19.63 12.31 -9.53
CA GLU A 82 20.12 13.61 -10.02
C GLU A 82 20.84 13.49 -11.36
N ARG A 83 21.51 12.35 -11.60
CA ARG A 83 22.15 12.01 -12.88
C ARG A 83 21.19 11.42 -13.92
N GLY A 84 19.89 11.50 -13.66
CA GLY A 84 18.86 11.07 -14.60
C GLY A 84 18.52 9.59 -14.54
N CYS A 85 18.99 8.85 -13.52
CA CYS A 85 18.62 7.45 -13.39
C CYS A 85 17.12 7.31 -13.11
N THR A 86 16.48 6.49 -13.93
CA THR A 86 15.04 6.24 -13.88
C THR A 86 14.72 5.06 -12.98
N VAL A 87 13.46 4.98 -12.53
CA VAL A 87 12.97 3.83 -11.77
C VAL A 87 13.01 2.54 -12.59
N ALA A 88 12.84 2.62 -13.92
CA ALA A 88 12.96 1.48 -14.81
C ALA A 88 14.39 0.92 -14.82
N GLU A 89 15.39 1.79 -14.99
CA GLU A 89 16.81 1.41 -14.93
C GLU A 89 17.17 0.83 -13.55
N LEU A 90 16.73 1.47 -12.46
CA LEU A 90 16.91 0.94 -11.11
C LEU A 90 16.32 -0.46 -10.97
N THR A 91 15.13 -0.68 -11.53
CA THR A 91 14.46 -1.98 -11.51
C THR A 91 15.28 -3.03 -12.26
N GLU A 92 15.83 -2.71 -13.44
CA GLU A 92 16.71 -3.63 -14.19
C GLU A 92 18.01 -3.96 -13.45
N LEU A 93 18.59 -2.97 -12.77
CA LEU A 93 19.77 -3.17 -11.93
C LEU A 93 19.46 -4.10 -10.75
N LEU A 94 18.37 -3.83 -10.02
CA LEU A 94 17.94 -4.66 -8.90
C LEU A 94 17.54 -6.09 -9.33
N GLN A 95 16.97 -6.25 -10.53
CA GLN A 95 16.71 -7.56 -11.16
C GLN A 95 18.01 -8.32 -11.41
N SER A 96 19.01 -7.64 -11.96
CA SER A 96 20.33 -8.23 -12.23
C SER A 96 21.05 -8.65 -10.94
N LEU A 97 20.88 -7.89 -9.85
CA LEU A 97 21.38 -8.23 -8.51
C LEU A 97 20.52 -9.29 -7.79
N GLN A 98 19.39 -9.71 -8.38
CA GLN A 98 18.41 -10.60 -7.76
C GLN A 98 17.96 -10.10 -6.38
N HIS A 99 17.75 -8.78 -6.24
CA HIS A 99 17.29 -8.16 -5.01
C HIS A 99 15.76 -8.14 -4.97
N THR A 100 15.15 -9.31 -4.77
CA THR A 100 13.70 -9.53 -4.84
C THR A 100 12.90 -8.57 -3.96
N GLU A 101 13.39 -8.29 -2.76
CA GLU A 101 12.73 -7.43 -1.77
C GLU A 101 12.60 -5.97 -2.25
N ALA A 102 13.69 -5.38 -2.74
CA ALA A 102 13.70 -4.03 -3.30
C ALA A 102 12.83 -3.92 -4.56
N LEU A 103 12.78 -4.98 -5.39
CA LEU A 103 11.90 -5.02 -6.56
C LEU A 103 10.42 -5.00 -6.20
N GLN A 104 10.02 -5.68 -5.13
CA GLN A 104 8.64 -5.68 -4.66
C GLN A 104 8.22 -4.31 -4.11
N LEU A 105 9.15 -3.53 -3.54
CA LEU A 105 8.89 -2.14 -3.15
C LEU A 105 8.65 -1.22 -4.35
N LEU A 106 9.38 -1.40 -5.46
CA LEU A 106 9.24 -0.57 -6.67
C LEU A 106 8.01 -0.91 -7.51
N ASN A 107 7.48 -2.13 -7.37
CA ASN A 107 6.27 -2.57 -8.05
C ASN A 107 5.26 -3.11 -7.02
N PRO A 108 4.62 -2.22 -6.23
CA PRO A 108 3.70 -2.63 -5.19
C PRO A 108 2.49 -3.31 -5.81
N SER A 109 2.40 -4.62 -5.63
CA SER A 109 1.32 -5.49 -6.14
C SER A 109 0.06 -5.45 -5.25
N LEU A 110 -0.23 -4.30 -4.64
CA LEU A 110 -1.40 -4.14 -3.80
C LEU A 110 -2.65 -4.42 -4.63
N LYS A 111 -3.38 -5.45 -4.22
CA LYS A 111 -4.61 -5.88 -4.88
C LYS A 111 -5.56 -6.46 -3.86
N ILE A 112 -6.78 -5.95 -3.83
CA ILE A 112 -7.88 -6.55 -3.06
C ILE A 112 -8.34 -7.84 -3.76
N MET A 113 -8.40 -8.92 -2.99
CA MET A 113 -8.73 -10.27 -3.46
C MET A 113 -10.11 -10.73 -2.97
N VAL A 114 -10.54 -10.26 -1.81
CA VAL A 114 -11.87 -10.51 -1.26
C VAL A 114 -12.50 -9.16 -0.95
N GLU A 115 -13.63 -8.91 -1.59
CA GLU A 115 -14.45 -7.73 -1.38
C GLU A 115 -15.49 -7.98 -0.29
N PRO A 116 -15.89 -6.96 0.48
CA PRO A 116 -16.93 -7.11 1.47
C PRO A 116 -18.31 -7.25 0.83
N GLU A 117 -19.10 -8.18 1.34
CA GLU A 117 -20.46 -8.42 0.85
C GLU A 117 -21.49 -7.63 1.65
N SER A 118 -22.52 -7.11 0.97
CA SER A 118 -23.66 -6.47 1.62
C SER A 118 -24.54 -7.51 2.31
N GLN A 119 -25.05 -7.20 3.50
CA GLN A 119 -25.79 -8.14 4.35
C GLN A 119 -27.04 -7.49 4.94
N VAL A 120 -28.10 -8.29 5.10
CA VAL A 120 -29.33 -7.94 5.82
C VAL A 120 -29.48 -8.92 6.98
N VAL A 121 -29.56 -8.40 8.20
CA VAL A 121 -29.55 -9.21 9.43
C VAL A 121 -30.54 -8.70 10.46
N LEU A 122 -30.85 -9.51 11.46
CA LEU A 122 -31.66 -9.10 12.61
C LEU A 122 -30.78 -8.49 13.70
N SER A 123 -31.33 -7.52 14.42
CA SER A 123 -30.72 -6.95 15.62
C SER A 123 -30.32 -8.06 16.61
N GLY A 124 -29.13 -7.94 17.21
CA GLY A 124 -28.55 -8.90 18.14
C GLY A 124 -27.76 -10.05 17.48
N GLN A 125 -27.77 -10.18 16.16
CA GLN A 125 -26.96 -11.19 15.46
C GLN A 125 -25.48 -10.78 15.37
N MET A 126 -24.61 -11.78 15.21
CA MET A 126 -23.20 -11.54 14.88
C MET A 126 -23.08 -11.29 13.37
N VAL A 127 -22.31 -10.28 12.99
CA VAL A 127 -21.97 -9.97 11.59
C VAL A 127 -20.47 -9.92 11.39
N LYS A 128 -20.03 -10.39 10.22
CA LYS A 128 -18.65 -10.26 9.77
C LYS A 128 -18.60 -9.70 8.36
N LEU A 129 -17.94 -8.55 8.19
CA LEU A 129 -17.53 -8.02 6.90
C LEU A 129 -16.05 -8.36 6.68
N SER A 130 -15.69 -8.84 5.49
CA SER A 130 -14.34 -9.32 5.19
C SER A 130 -13.73 -8.55 4.02
N CYS A 131 -12.50 -8.11 4.15
CA CYS A 131 -11.70 -7.51 3.09
C CYS A 131 -10.29 -8.10 3.14
N TRP A 132 -9.94 -8.92 2.14
CA TRP A 132 -8.61 -9.53 2.07
C TRP A 132 -7.87 -9.02 0.85
N ALA A 133 -6.58 -8.80 1.00
CA ALA A 133 -5.74 -8.25 -0.05
C ALA A 133 -4.38 -8.93 -0.05
N THR A 134 -3.72 -8.87 -1.20
CA THR A 134 -2.31 -9.22 -1.36
C THR A 134 -1.51 -7.95 -1.60
N GLY A 135 -0.29 -7.90 -1.10
CA GLY A 135 0.63 -6.79 -1.34
C GLY A 135 1.82 -6.87 -0.38
N TYR A 136 2.80 -6.01 -0.62
CA TYR A 136 4.12 -6.01 0.02
C TYR A 136 4.51 -4.57 0.41
N PRO A 137 5.33 -4.32 1.46
CA PRO A 137 5.89 -5.27 2.44
C PRO A 137 4.91 -5.70 3.52
N VAL A 138 4.12 -4.76 4.03
CA VAL A 138 3.11 -5.00 5.07
C VAL A 138 1.83 -4.29 4.65
N LEU A 139 0.69 -4.95 4.85
CA LEU A 139 -0.62 -4.38 4.59
C LEU A 139 -1.26 -3.92 5.90
N TYR A 140 -1.82 -2.72 5.85
CA TYR A 140 -2.59 -2.12 6.92
C TYR A 140 -4.03 -1.95 6.47
N TYR A 141 -4.96 -2.25 7.36
CA TYR A 141 -6.39 -2.18 7.09
C TYR A 141 -7.00 -1.03 7.90
N GLN A 142 -8.01 -0.40 7.33
CA GLN A 142 -8.85 0.53 8.07
C GLN A 142 -10.26 0.54 7.49
N TRP A 143 -11.24 0.18 8.31
CA TRP A 143 -12.65 0.25 7.99
C TRP A 143 -13.21 1.64 8.25
N PHE A 144 -14.11 2.04 7.37
CA PHE A 144 -14.88 3.26 7.46
C PHE A 144 -16.37 2.91 7.37
N LYS A 145 -17.17 3.57 8.21
CA LYS A 145 -18.61 3.64 8.07
C LYS A 145 -18.92 5.00 7.47
N GLU A 146 -19.39 5.00 6.24
CA GLU A 146 -19.61 6.20 5.44
C GLU A 146 -18.34 7.06 5.37
N LYS A 147 -18.27 8.19 6.08
CA LYS A 147 -17.12 9.10 6.11
C LYS A 147 -16.33 9.05 7.42
N LYS A 148 -16.68 8.15 8.34
CA LYS A 148 -16.06 8.07 9.67
C LYS A 148 -15.26 6.78 9.81
N MET A 149 -14.09 6.90 10.42
CA MET A 149 -13.27 5.75 10.77
C MET A 149 -13.99 4.89 11.81
N VAL A 150 -14.04 3.58 11.60
CA VAL A 150 -14.54 2.64 12.60
C VAL A 150 -13.44 2.39 13.64
N PRO A 151 -13.69 2.66 14.93
CA PRO A 151 -12.72 2.36 15.99
C PRO A 151 -12.37 0.87 15.99
N TYR A 152 -11.08 0.55 16.13
CA TYR A 152 -10.57 -0.84 16.12
C TYR A 152 -10.89 -1.64 14.85
N GLY A 153 -11.37 -0.98 13.78
CA GLY A 153 -11.57 -1.59 12.46
C GLY A 153 -10.27 -1.64 11.67
N ASN A 154 -9.17 -2.10 12.26
CA ASN A 154 -7.83 -2.15 11.64
C ASN A 154 -7.40 -3.57 11.24
N SER A 155 -8.36 -4.47 11.07
CA SER A 155 -8.21 -5.87 10.69
C SER A 155 -8.84 -6.14 9.32
N PRO A 156 -8.38 -7.16 8.56
CA PRO A 156 -9.07 -7.65 7.37
C PRO A 156 -10.57 -7.95 7.60
N GLU A 157 -10.94 -8.32 8.81
CA GLU A 157 -12.32 -8.62 9.19
C GLU A 157 -12.85 -7.57 10.17
N LEU A 158 -14.02 -7.01 9.87
CA LEU A 158 -14.80 -6.18 10.80
C LEU A 158 -15.92 -7.02 11.39
N ILE A 159 -15.86 -7.28 12.69
CA ILE A 159 -16.77 -8.18 13.39
C ILE A 159 -17.62 -7.38 14.37
N PHE A 160 -18.93 -7.53 14.25
CA PHE A 160 -19.92 -7.06 15.21
C PHE A 160 -20.43 -8.29 15.98
N SER A 161 -20.22 -8.33 17.30
CA SER A 161 -20.68 -9.45 18.12
C SER A 161 -22.20 -9.49 18.26
N GLN A 162 -22.80 -8.31 18.36
CA GLN A 162 -24.25 -8.09 18.41
C GLN A 162 -24.53 -6.79 17.68
N VAL A 163 -25.12 -6.85 16.49
CA VAL A 163 -25.46 -5.65 15.73
C VAL A 163 -26.68 -4.96 16.28
N THR A 164 -26.72 -3.63 16.21
CA THR A 164 -27.92 -2.83 16.48
C THR A 164 -28.33 -2.03 15.24
N VAL A 165 -29.50 -1.38 15.29
CA VAL A 165 -29.98 -0.55 14.16
C VAL A 165 -29.02 0.61 13.89
N GLU A 166 -28.32 1.09 14.91
CA GLU A 166 -27.28 2.13 14.79
C GLU A 166 -26.04 1.66 14.03
N ASP A 167 -25.81 0.34 13.92
CA ASP A 167 -24.72 -0.25 13.14
C ASP A 167 -25.04 -0.29 11.64
N ALA A 168 -26.30 -0.16 11.23
CA ALA A 168 -26.68 -0.12 9.83
C ALA A 168 -25.99 1.03 9.07
N GLY A 169 -25.61 0.80 7.82
CA GLY A 169 -24.95 1.80 6.98
C GLY A 169 -24.04 1.21 5.91
N TYR A 170 -23.32 2.09 5.21
CA TYR A 170 -22.36 1.70 4.18
C TYR A 170 -20.95 1.63 4.74
N TYR A 171 -20.28 0.51 4.49
CA TYR A 171 -18.93 0.22 4.94
C TYR A 171 -17.99 0.09 3.76
N ILE A 172 -16.78 0.58 3.93
CA ILE A 172 -15.67 0.42 2.98
C ILE A 172 -14.38 0.16 3.75
N CYS A 173 -13.54 -0.72 3.23
CA CYS A 173 -12.23 -0.98 3.78
C CYS A 173 -11.17 -0.28 2.93
N ARG A 174 -10.23 0.41 3.58
CA ARG A 174 -9.00 0.86 2.95
C ARG A 174 -7.89 -0.11 3.30
N VAL A 175 -7.24 -0.66 2.28
CA VAL A 175 -6.00 -1.41 2.43
C VAL A 175 -4.85 -0.52 1.99
N SER A 176 -3.81 -0.41 2.79
CA SER A 176 -2.64 0.40 2.47
C SER A 176 -1.35 -0.38 2.67
N SER A 177 -0.41 -0.17 1.76
CA SER A 177 1.02 -0.45 1.94
C SER A 177 1.76 0.86 2.23
N ASP A 178 3.08 0.79 2.48
CA ASP A 178 3.90 1.99 2.71
C ASP A 178 3.93 2.97 1.53
N SER A 179 3.65 2.48 0.30
CA SER A 179 3.77 3.24 -0.95
C SER A 179 2.44 3.45 -1.68
N SER A 180 1.40 2.69 -1.36
CA SER A 180 0.11 2.74 -2.08
C SER A 180 -1.05 2.43 -1.15
N TYR A 181 -2.26 2.78 -1.58
CA TYR A 181 -3.48 2.30 -0.94
C TYR A 181 -4.54 2.01 -2.00
N GLU A 182 -5.45 1.13 -1.64
CA GLU A 182 -6.61 0.75 -2.43
C GLU A 182 -7.83 0.69 -1.52
N PHE A 183 -8.99 1.01 -2.07
CA PHE A 183 -10.26 0.93 -1.37
C PHE A 183 -11.05 -0.25 -1.92
N SER A 184 -11.69 -0.99 -1.02
CA SER A 184 -12.64 -2.04 -1.37
C SER A 184 -13.88 -1.44 -2.04
N GLN A 185 -14.74 -2.32 -2.55
CA GLN A 185 -16.11 -1.96 -2.85
C GLN A 185 -16.88 -1.61 -1.57
N TRP A 186 -17.96 -0.84 -1.74
CA TRP A 186 -18.88 -0.53 -0.66
C TRP A 186 -19.76 -1.74 -0.34
N ALA A 187 -19.87 -2.06 0.94
CA ALA A 187 -20.82 -3.04 1.47
C ALA A 187 -21.89 -2.35 2.31
N LYS A 188 -23.17 -2.63 2.04
CA LYS A 188 -24.28 -2.14 2.85
C LYS A 188 -24.63 -3.16 3.94
N LEU A 189 -24.71 -2.72 5.18
CA LEU A 189 -25.26 -3.49 6.29
C LEU A 189 -26.64 -2.93 6.64
N ASP A 190 -27.68 -3.73 6.45
CA ASP A 190 -29.05 -3.42 6.89
C ASP A 190 -29.39 -4.28 8.12
N VAL A 191 -29.93 -3.64 9.16
CA VAL A 191 -30.31 -4.30 10.42
C VAL A 191 -31.80 -4.12 10.67
N CYS A 192 -32.53 -5.23 10.67
CA CYS A 192 -33.97 -5.28 10.96
C CYS A 192 -34.22 -5.50 12.45
N ASP A 193 -35.14 -4.75 13.03
CA ASP A 193 -35.56 -4.91 14.42
C ASP A 193 -36.76 -5.86 14.48
N SER A 194 -36.60 -7.01 15.14
CA SER A 194 -37.69 -7.99 15.30
C SER A 194 -38.77 -7.54 16.29
N GLN A 195 -38.58 -6.43 17.02
CA GLN A 195 -39.55 -5.96 18.02
C GLN A 195 -40.66 -5.05 17.48
N ARG A 196 -40.58 -4.55 16.25
CA ARG A 196 -41.59 -3.60 15.71
C ARG A 196 -42.79 -4.22 15.00
N ASP A 197 -42.77 -5.53 14.76
CA ASP A 197 -43.86 -6.22 14.04
C ASP A 197 -44.88 -6.90 14.97
N SER A 198 -44.83 -6.66 16.28
CA SER A 198 -45.70 -7.34 17.28
C SER A 198 -46.78 -6.47 17.94
N GLU A 199 -46.81 -5.15 17.73
CA GLU A 199 -47.74 -4.24 18.44
C GLU A 199 -48.68 -3.40 17.53
N GLY A 200 -48.99 -3.88 16.31
CA GLY A 200 -49.86 -3.15 15.36
C GLY A 200 -51.24 -3.76 15.07
N GLY A 201 -51.59 -4.90 15.68
CA GLY A 201 -52.71 -5.73 15.22
C GLY A 201 -53.63 -6.24 16.32
N SER A 202 -54.16 -5.38 17.20
CA SER A 202 -55.27 -5.76 18.08
C SER A 202 -56.07 -4.55 18.53
N GLN A 203 -57.01 -4.09 17.70
CA GLN A 203 -58.29 -3.51 18.15
C GLN A 203 -59.20 -3.20 16.96
N LEU A 204 -59.93 -4.21 16.49
CA LEU A 204 -61.25 -4.02 15.89
C LEU A 204 -62.18 -5.14 16.37
N PHE A 205 -63.44 -4.75 16.55
CA PHE A 205 -64.64 -5.51 16.96
C PHE A 205 -64.96 -5.58 18.46
N THR A 206 -65.91 -4.73 18.86
CA THR A 206 -67.11 -5.19 19.58
C THR A 206 -68.33 -4.46 19.03
N TRP A 207 -69.42 -5.23 18.93
CA TRP A 207 -70.66 -5.03 18.15
C TRP A 207 -71.57 -3.90 18.62
#